data_AF-A0A1V4W571-F1
#
_entry.id   AF-A0A1V4W571-F1
#
_cell.length_a   1.000
_cell.length_b   1.000
_cell.length_c   1.000
_cell.angle_alpha   90.00
_cell.angle_beta   90.00
_cell.angle_gamma   90.00
#
_symmetry.space_group_name_H-M   'P 1'
#
loop_
_entity.id
_entity.type
_entity.pdbx_description
1 polymer ?
#
loop_
_entity_poly.entity_id
_entity_poly.type
_entity_poly.pdbx_seq_one_letter_code
_entity_poly.pdbx_strand_id
1 'polypeptide(L)'
;MKNYLESDSDMYNQHVLLGDLAGDFIPVTQLRSINRMNFGNTLSISRFTVKENTFDYFRFLAYLIRAGGCAGWVILFDEFEQLMYLGIMARANAYLNAARFMSPSFGMTAAYTVFSASSNLWSELIWRQKNSDYDTVPQKLAAKERQHEIPTVREVLGSFLKDNLFLDKLSTFDVNRMLWSVREYHAQAYDWPAPVDIDRVAASLAGDKPLRTAIRSMVEYLDLQYLYDEQPDIKAGMPEEILPVKPAGDEDKLEPAIPEG
;
A
#
# COMPACT_ATOMS: atom_id res chain seq x y z
N MET A 1 13.26 1.19 -25.45
CA MET A 1 11.83 1.23 -25.83
C MET A 1 11.56 1.30 -27.33
N LYS A 2 12.54 1.51 -28.24
CA LYS A 2 12.27 1.53 -29.69
C LYS A 2 11.38 0.37 -30.15
N ASN A 3 11.65 -0.85 -29.70
CA ASN A 3 10.84 -2.02 -30.08
C ASN A 3 9.49 -2.17 -29.37
N TYR A 4 9.22 -1.41 -28.30
CA TYR A 4 7.89 -1.39 -27.68
C TYR A 4 6.93 -0.44 -28.41
N LEU A 5 7.45 0.53 -29.17
CA LEU A 5 6.69 1.68 -29.67
C LEU A 5 6.84 1.93 -31.19
N GLU A 6 7.91 1.43 -31.83
CA GLU A 6 8.10 1.53 -33.29
C GLU A 6 7.54 0.27 -33.95
N SER A 7 6.38 0.41 -34.60
CA SER A 7 5.54 -0.64 -35.21
C SER A 7 6.14 -1.37 -36.42
N ASP A 8 7.30 -0.96 -36.92
CA ASP A 8 7.75 -1.32 -38.27
C ASP A 8 8.76 -2.49 -38.36
N SER A 9 9.24 -3.09 -37.26
CA SER A 9 10.36 -4.05 -37.39
C SER A 9 10.24 -5.44 -36.75
N ASP A 10 9.31 -5.75 -35.84
CA ASP A 10 9.14 -7.14 -35.37
C ASP A 10 7.85 -7.37 -34.55
N MET A 11 6.75 -7.74 -35.21
CA MET A 11 5.46 -8.00 -34.54
C MET A 11 5.54 -9.15 -33.52
N TYR A 12 6.40 -10.16 -33.75
CA TYR A 12 6.54 -11.30 -32.84
C TYR A 12 7.23 -10.88 -31.55
N ASN A 13 8.38 -10.22 -31.65
CA ASN A 13 9.10 -9.75 -30.47
C ASN A 13 8.30 -8.68 -29.70
N GLN A 14 7.52 -7.86 -30.39
CA GLN A 14 6.55 -6.96 -29.75
C GLN A 14 5.50 -7.71 -28.94
N HIS A 15 4.86 -8.72 -29.55
CA HIS A 15 3.85 -9.52 -28.87
C HIS A 15 4.42 -10.23 -27.64
N VAL A 16 5.64 -10.79 -27.75
CA VAL A 16 6.35 -11.42 -26.64
C VAL A 16 6.62 -10.41 -25.51
N LEU A 17 7.12 -9.22 -25.82
CA LEU A 17 7.37 -8.14 -24.86
C LEU A 17 6.09 -7.59 -24.21
N LEU A 18 4.98 -7.57 -24.94
CA LEU A 18 3.66 -7.21 -24.40
C LEU A 18 3.12 -8.31 -23.48
N GLY A 19 3.30 -9.58 -23.84
CA GLY A 19 2.96 -10.72 -22.99
C GLY A 19 3.68 -10.66 -21.64
N ASP A 20 4.97 -10.34 -21.63
CA ASP A 20 5.76 -10.14 -20.40
C ASP A 20 5.14 -9.09 -19.46
N LEU A 21 4.70 -7.96 -20.03
CA LEU A 21 4.01 -6.90 -19.27
C LEU A 21 2.64 -7.34 -18.76
N ALA A 22 1.99 -8.27 -19.46
CA ALA A 22 0.72 -8.87 -19.05
C ALA A 22 0.90 -10.03 -18.05
N GLY A 23 2.14 -10.44 -17.75
CA GLY A 23 2.47 -11.50 -16.79
C GLY A 23 2.97 -12.81 -17.41
N ASP A 24 3.04 -12.91 -18.73
CA ASP A 24 3.63 -14.06 -19.44
C ASP A 24 5.14 -13.89 -19.53
N PHE A 25 5.83 -14.18 -18.43
CA PHE A 25 7.26 -13.88 -18.25
C PHE A 25 8.14 -14.47 -19.36
N ILE A 26 8.99 -13.62 -19.95
CA ILE A 26 9.92 -14.01 -21.00
C ILE A 26 11.14 -14.72 -20.40
N PRO A 27 11.58 -15.86 -20.97
CA PRO A 27 12.85 -16.47 -20.62
C PRO A 27 14.04 -15.53 -20.86
N VAL A 28 14.96 -15.44 -19.90
CA VAL A 28 16.16 -14.58 -19.98
C VAL A 28 16.96 -14.78 -21.28
N THR A 29 16.99 -16.00 -21.81
CA THR A 29 17.64 -16.32 -23.09
C THR A 29 17.00 -15.60 -24.28
N GLN A 30 15.66 -15.58 -24.32
CA GLN A 30 14.89 -14.87 -25.34
C GLN A 30 15.04 -13.36 -25.17
N LEU A 31 15.00 -12.85 -23.93
CA LEU A 31 15.24 -11.43 -23.65
C LEU A 31 16.64 -10.97 -24.12
N ARG A 32 17.68 -11.77 -23.89
CA ARG A 32 19.05 -11.51 -24.39
C ARG A 32 19.12 -11.51 -25.91
N SER A 33 18.40 -12.42 -26.56
CA SER A 33 18.31 -12.50 -28.02
C SER A 33 17.67 -11.22 -28.60
N ILE A 34 16.52 -10.83 -28.06
CA ILE A 34 15.81 -9.60 -28.41
C ILE A 34 16.73 -8.38 -28.21
N ASN A 35 17.41 -8.26 -27.06
CA ASN A 35 18.33 -7.15 -26.83
C ASN A 35 19.47 -7.10 -27.85
N ARG A 36 20.07 -8.26 -28.18
CA ARG A 36 21.17 -8.33 -29.14
C ARG A 36 20.73 -7.92 -30.54
N MET A 37 19.55 -8.33 -30.99
CA MET A 37 18.98 -7.90 -32.27
C MET A 37 18.81 -6.38 -32.33
N ASN A 38 18.39 -5.78 -31.21
CA ASN A 38 18.01 -4.38 -31.14
C ASN A 38 19.16 -3.40 -30.92
N PHE A 39 20.18 -3.82 -30.17
CA PHE A 39 21.26 -2.94 -29.72
C PHE A 39 22.66 -3.43 -30.11
N GLY A 40 22.76 -4.58 -30.79
CA GLY A 40 24.02 -5.14 -31.26
C GLY A 40 24.95 -5.68 -30.16
N ASN A 41 24.53 -5.64 -28.90
CA ASN A 41 25.32 -6.07 -27.75
C ASN A 41 24.59 -7.08 -26.87
N THR A 42 25.37 -7.91 -26.17
CA THR A 42 24.84 -8.90 -25.23
C THR A 42 24.29 -8.19 -23.99
N LEU A 43 23.04 -8.50 -23.65
CA LEU A 43 22.45 -8.01 -22.40
C LEU A 43 23.09 -8.73 -21.21
N SER A 44 23.83 -7.97 -20.39
CA SER A 44 24.29 -8.42 -19.09
C SER A 44 23.20 -8.13 -18.06
N ILE A 45 22.56 -9.19 -17.55
CA ILE A 45 21.57 -9.08 -16.48
C ILE A 45 22.25 -9.56 -15.20
N SER A 46 22.45 -8.65 -14.26
CA SER A 46 22.90 -9.00 -12.92
C SER A 46 21.85 -9.84 -12.20
N ARG A 47 22.28 -10.63 -11.22
CA ARG A 47 21.33 -11.38 -10.39
C ARG A 47 20.39 -10.39 -9.70
N PHE A 48 19.09 -10.58 -9.89
CA PHE A 48 18.09 -9.79 -9.17
C PHE A 48 18.10 -10.21 -7.70
N THR A 49 18.15 -9.22 -6.80
CA THR A 49 17.83 -9.42 -5.39
C THR A 49 16.72 -8.45 -5.00
N VAL A 50 15.74 -8.94 -4.25
CA VAL A 50 14.61 -8.10 -3.77
C VAL A 50 15.14 -6.87 -3.04
N LYS A 51 16.15 -7.05 -2.20
CA LYS A 51 16.72 -5.97 -1.38
C LYS A 51 17.32 -4.83 -2.22
N GLU A 52 17.96 -5.14 -3.33
CA GLU A 52 18.68 -4.15 -4.14
C GLU A 52 17.80 -3.61 -5.27
N ASN A 53 17.03 -4.47 -5.93
CA ASN A 53 16.42 -4.19 -7.21
C ASN A 53 14.91 -3.93 -7.18
N THR A 54 14.22 -4.14 -6.05
CA THR A 54 12.77 -3.90 -5.98
C THR A 54 12.38 -2.50 -6.43
N PHE A 55 13.22 -1.51 -6.17
CA PHE A 55 12.90 -0.14 -6.56
C PHE A 55 13.10 0.14 -8.06
N ASP A 56 13.90 -0.67 -8.75
CA ASP A 56 14.05 -0.57 -10.21
C ASP A 56 12.73 -0.94 -10.90
N TYR A 57 11.94 -1.83 -10.29
CA TYR A 57 10.58 -2.14 -10.73
C TYR A 57 9.66 -0.91 -10.64
N PHE A 58 9.64 -0.21 -9.50
CA PHE A 58 8.84 1.01 -9.33
C PHE A 58 9.25 2.11 -10.31
N ARG A 59 10.56 2.27 -10.56
CA ARG A 59 11.07 3.22 -11.56
C ARG A 59 10.64 2.85 -12.97
N PHE A 60 10.70 1.57 -13.31
CA PHE A 60 10.27 1.06 -14.61
C PHE A 60 8.77 1.29 -14.83
N LEU A 61 7.94 1.00 -13.84
CA LEU A 61 6.50 1.29 -13.89
C LEU A 61 6.22 2.79 -14.07
N ALA A 62 6.88 3.64 -13.29
CA ALA A 62 6.72 5.10 -13.44
C ALA A 62 7.08 5.57 -14.85
N TYR A 63 8.13 5.00 -15.45
CA TYR A 63 8.51 5.28 -16.83
C TYR A 63 7.47 4.79 -17.84
N LEU A 64 6.96 3.55 -17.69
CA LEU A 64 5.92 2.99 -18.56
C LEU A 64 4.64 3.82 -18.54
N ILE A 65 4.21 4.25 -17.36
CA ILE A 65 3.00 5.07 -17.18
C ILE A 65 3.14 6.40 -17.93
N ARG A 66 4.31 7.04 -17.83
CA ARG A 66 4.60 8.23 -18.63
C ARG A 66 4.66 7.97 -20.13
N ALA A 67 5.29 6.87 -20.53
CA ALA A 67 5.40 6.49 -21.94
C ALA A 67 4.01 6.22 -22.55
N GLY A 68 3.06 5.74 -21.74
CA GLY A 68 1.64 5.59 -22.11
C GLY A 68 0.86 6.91 -22.20
N GLY A 69 1.50 8.06 -21.99
CA GLY A 69 0.87 9.38 -22.10
C GLY A 69 0.27 9.93 -20.80
N CYS A 70 0.40 9.23 -19.67
CA CYS A 70 -0.05 9.74 -18.38
C CYS A 70 0.97 10.73 -17.78
N ALA A 71 0.49 11.67 -16.95
CA ALA A 71 1.37 12.60 -16.24
C ALA A 71 2.27 11.92 -15.19
N GLY A 72 1.84 10.74 -14.72
CA GLY A 72 2.45 9.98 -13.65
C GLY A 72 1.43 9.04 -13.02
N TRP A 73 1.72 8.57 -11.82
CA TRP A 73 0.84 7.69 -11.03
C TRP A 73 0.76 8.11 -9.58
N VAL A 74 -0.33 7.71 -8.93
CA VAL A 74 -0.55 7.89 -7.50
C VAL A 74 -0.30 6.55 -6.80
N ILE A 75 0.53 6.55 -5.76
CA ILE A 75 0.81 5.37 -4.94
C ILE A 75 0.21 5.62 -3.56
N LEU A 76 -0.77 4.81 -3.18
CA LEU A 76 -1.37 4.84 -1.85
C LEU A 76 -0.79 3.71 -1.00
N PHE A 77 -0.13 4.09 0.09
CA PHE A 77 0.23 3.18 1.17
C PHE A 77 -0.85 3.26 2.25
N ASP A 78 -1.72 2.27 2.29
CA ASP A 78 -2.74 2.16 3.33
C ASP A 78 -2.20 1.44 4.57
N GLU A 79 -2.86 1.64 5.71
CA GLU A 79 -2.50 1.07 7.02
C GLU A 79 -1.02 1.30 7.40
N PHE A 80 -0.49 2.49 7.12
CA PHE A 80 0.92 2.80 7.39
C PHE A 80 1.26 2.68 8.88
N GLU A 81 0.28 2.78 9.79
CA GLU A 81 0.44 2.51 11.21
C GLU A 81 0.89 1.09 11.55
N GLN A 82 0.82 0.12 10.62
CA GLN A 82 1.36 -1.22 10.82
C GLN A 82 2.86 -1.21 11.22
N LEU A 83 3.59 -0.13 10.87
CA LEU A 83 4.96 0.04 11.30
C LEU A 83 5.13 0.06 12.83
N MET A 84 4.07 0.35 13.60
CA MET A 84 4.05 0.31 15.07
C MET A 84 4.33 -1.09 15.63
N TYR A 85 4.00 -2.15 14.87
CA TYR A 85 4.22 -3.53 15.30
C TYR A 85 5.63 -4.03 15.01
N LEU A 86 6.45 -3.24 14.31
CA LEU A 86 7.82 -3.61 13.97
C LEU A 86 8.78 -3.25 15.11
N GLY A 87 9.85 -4.05 15.25
CA GLY A 87 10.99 -3.68 16.09
C GLY A 87 11.72 -2.42 15.57
N ILE A 88 12.41 -1.70 16.46
CA ILE A 88 13.00 -0.38 16.15
C ILE A 88 13.90 -0.35 14.90
N MET A 89 14.69 -1.41 14.65
CA MET A 89 15.54 -1.48 13.44
C MET A 89 14.75 -1.75 12.16
N ALA A 90 13.66 -2.50 12.26
CA ALA A 90 12.75 -2.70 11.14
C ALA A 90 11.99 -1.41 10.83
N ARG A 91 11.57 -0.64 11.85
CA ARG A 91 11.03 0.72 11.68
C ARG A 91 12.02 1.66 11.00
N ALA A 92 13.28 1.66 11.44
CA ALA A 92 14.34 2.45 10.78
C ALA A 92 14.45 2.14 9.28
N ASN A 93 14.46 0.86 8.92
CA ASN A 93 14.48 0.44 7.52
C ASN A 93 13.17 0.82 6.78
N ALA A 94 12.02 0.78 7.45
CA ALA A 94 10.75 1.20 6.89
C ALA A 94 10.76 2.70 6.56
N TYR A 95 11.27 3.57 7.45
CA TYR A 95 11.44 4.99 7.16
C TYR A 95 12.39 5.24 6.00
N LEU A 96 13.51 4.52 5.92
CA LEU A 96 14.43 4.62 4.78
C LEU A 96 13.79 4.19 3.47
N ASN A 97 12.94 3.15 3.49
CA ASN A 97 12.17 2.75 2.32
C ASN A 97 11.14 3.81 1.95
N ALA A 98 10.40 4.36 2.92
CA ALA A 98 9.43 5.44 2.71
C ALA A 98 10.09 6.67 2.08
N ALA A 99 11.30 7.04 2.51
CA ALA A 99 12.07 8.14 1.94
C ALA A 99 12.19 8.04 0.42
N ARG A 100 12.38 6.80 -0.09
CA ARG A 100 12.53 6.55 -1.53
C ARG A 100 11.26 6.88 -2.31
N PHE A 101 10.09 6.75 -1.67
CA PHE A 101 8.81 7.10 -2.26
C PHE A 101 8.41 8.57 -2.03
N MET A 102 9.03 9.25 -1.05
CA MET A 102 8.70 10.63 -0.67
C MET A 102 9.52 11.69 -1.41
N SER A 103 10.76 11.36 -1.83
CA SER A 103 11.63 12.34 -2.47
C SER A 103 12.09 11.91 -3.87
N PRO A 104 11.98 12.81 -4.88
CA PRO A 104 12.53 12.57 -6.21
C PRO A 104 14.04 12.31 -6.20
N SER A 105 14.75 12.76 -5.16
CA SER A 105 16.20 12.57 -5.00
C SER A 105 16.61 11.10 -4.90
N PHE A 106 15.70 10.21 -4.54
CA PHE A 106 15.91 8.76 -4.53
C PHE A 106 15.48 8.08 -5.84
N GLY A 107 15.06 8.86 -6.84
CA GLY A 107 14.91 8.43 -8.23
C GLY A 107 13.52 7.95 -8.62
N MET A 108 12.47 8.23 -7.84
CA MET A 108 11.09 8.03 -8.28
C MET A 108 10.54 9.34 -8.84
N THR A 109 10.48 9.43 -10.16
CA THR A 109 9.91 10.58 -10.87
C THR A 109 8.47 10.29 -11.29
N ALA A 110 7.65 11.34 -11.43
CA ALA A 110 6.27 11.23 -11.89
C ALA A 110 5.40 10.27 -11.05
N ALA A 111 5.64 10.30 -9.74
CA ALA A 111 4.83 9.60 -8.75
C ALA A 111 4.39 10.60 -7.69
N TYR A 112 3.13 10.49 -7.27
CA TYR A 112 2.59 11.18 -6.12
C TYR A 112 2.25 10.13 -5.06
N THR A 113 2.95 10.15 -3.94
CA THR A 113 2.80 9.14 -2.90
C THR A 113 1.96 9.68 -1.76
N VAL A 114 0.98 8.89 -1.31
CA VAL A 114 0.15 9.19 -0.14
C VAL A 114 0.33 8.06 0.87
N PHE A 115 0.62 8.42 2.12
CA PHE A 115 0.64 7.49 3.25
C PHE A 115 -0.61 7.74 4.09
N SER A 116 -1.52 6.76 4.09
CA SER A 116 -2.70 6.73 4.94
C SER A 116 -2.33 6.03 6.24
N ALA A 117 -2.58 6.69 7.36
CA ALA A 117 -2.30 6.16 8.68
C ALA A 117 -3.40 6.56 9.68
N SER A 118 -3.60 5.73 10.70
CA SER A 118 -4.40 6.15 11.84
C SER A 118 -3.80 7.39 12.55
N SER A 119 -4.66 8.22 13.14
CA SER A 119 -4.22 9.42 13.90
C SER A 119 -3.29 9.07 15.06
N ASN A 120 -3.39 7.85 15.58
CA ASN A 120 -2.66 7.39 16.75
C ASN A 120 -1.18 7.16 16.45
N LEU A 121 -0.79 6.86 15.21
CA LEU A 121 0.61 6.70 14.81
C LEU A 121 1.48 7.88 15.28
N TRP A 122 0.95 9.09 15.13
CA TRP A 122 1.62 10.35 15.50
C TRP A 122 1.88 10.46 17.00
N SER A 123 0.81 10.30 17.77
CA SER A 123 0.83 10.50 19.21
C SER A 123 1.50 9.34 19.94
N GLU A 124 1.39 8.13 19.40
CA GLU A 124 1.83 6.92 20.09
C GLU A 124 3.24 6.48 19.72
N LEU A 125 3.76 6.86 18.55
CA LEU A 125 5.09 6.42 18.12
C LEU A 125 6.01 7.56 17.74
N ILE A 126 5.55 8.52 16.94
CA ILE A 126 6.47 9.43 16.23
C ILE A 126 7.01 10.57 17.11
N TRP A 127 6.17 11.28 17.88
CA TRP A 127 6.60 12.58 18.46
C TRP A 127 6.20 12.88 19.91
N ARG A 128 5.12 12.30 20.45
CA ARG A 128 4.56 12.73 21.76
C ARG A 128 4.86 11.83 22.95
N GLN A 129 5.51 10.68 22.74
CA GLN A 129 5.84 9.76 23.82
C GLN A 129 7.29 9.89 24.31
N LYS A 130 7.50 9.52 25.57
CA LYS A 130 8.84 9.18 26.08
C LYS A 130 9.35 7.99 25.26
N ASN A 131 10.54 8.12 24.66
CA ASN A 131 11.10 7.15 23.70
C ASN A 131 10.43 7.13 22.32
N SER A 132 10.03 8.30 21.82
CA SER A 132 9.53 8.46 20.45
C SER A 132 10.51 7.93 19.40
N ASP A 133 10.02 7.54 18.23
CA ASP A 133 10.86 7.16 17.10
C ASP A 133 11.73 8.32 16.61
N TYR A 134 11.29 9.57 16.79
CA TYR A 134 12.07 10.76 16.47
C TYR A 134 13.41 10.84 17.24
N ASP A 135 13.44 10.30 18.45
CA ASP A 135 14.63 10.28 19.30
C ASP A 135 15.37 8.94 19.22
N THR A 136 14.63 7.84 19.35
CA THR A 136 15.22 6.50 19.56
C THR A 136 15.77 5.89 18.28
N VAL A 137 15.13 6.12 17.13
CA VAL A 137 15.59 5.55 15.85
C VAL A 137 16.96 6.11 15.45
N PRO A 138 17.19 7.44 15.47
CA PRO A 138 18.52 8.00 15.24
C PRO A 138 19.59 7.45 16.17
N GLN A 139 19.29 7.31 17.47
CA GLN A 139 20.23 6.74 18.44
C GLN A 139 20.58 5.30 18.12
N LYS A 140 19.58 4.48 17.74
CA LYS A 140 19.80 3.07 17.39
C LYS A 140 20.61 2.91 16.10
N LEU A 141 20.38 3.78 15.12
CA LEU A 141 21.18 3.83 13.89
C LEU A 141 22.64 4.19 14.18
N ALA A 142 22.88 5.21 15.00
CA ALA A 142 24.23 5.59 15.42
C ALA A 142 24.95 4.43 16.13
N ALA A 143 24.29 3.76 17.07
CA ALA A 143 24.83 2.60 17.78
C ALA A 143 25.11 1.38 16.89
N LYS A 144 24.57 1.35 15.66
CA LYS A 144 24.82 0.33 14.64
C LYS A 144 25.74 0.83 13.52
N GLU A 145 26.46 1.92 13.74
CA GLU A 145 27.39 2.54 12.76
C GLU A 145 26.71 3.02 11.47
N ARG A 146 25.38 3.22 11.49
CA ARG A 146 24.54 3.68 10.37
C ARG A 146 24.20 5.17 10.47
N GLN A 147 25.09 5.96 11.08
CA GLN A 147 24.89 7.40 11.33
C GLN A 147 24.63 8.23 10.06
N HIS A 148 25.13 7.78 8.91
CA HIS A 148 24.93 8.44 7.61
C HIS A 148 23.48 8.40 7.12
N GLU A 149 22.64 7.50 7.65
CA GLU A 149 21.23 7.36 7.29
C GLU A 149 20.30 8.26 8.12
N ILE A 150 20.81 8.80 9.25
CA ILE A 150 20.04 9.62 10.18
C ILE A 150 19.40 10.86 9.51
N PRO A 151 20.10 11.61 8.63
CA PRO A 151 19.49 12.76 7.96
C PRO A 151 18.23 12.38 7.17
N THR A 152 18.28 11.27 6.43
CA THR A 152 17.15 10.78 5.64
C THR A 152 15.97 10.36 6.54
N VAL A 153 16.23 9.64 7.63
CA VAL A 153 15.16 9.28 8.57
C VAL A 153 14.54 10.53 9.19
N ARG A 154 15.35 11.52 9.58
CA ARG A 154 14.83 12.78 10.13
C ARG A 154 14.00 13.56 9.12
N GLU A 155 14.38 13.56 7.85
CA GLU A 155 13.61 14.19 6.77
C GLU A 155 12.24 13.52 6.60
N VAL A 156 12.19 12.19 6.61
CA VAL A 156 10.93 11.43 6.54
C VAL A 156 10.03 11.77 7.73
N LEU A 157 10.55 11.63 8.95
CA LEU A 157 9.79 11.94 10.16
C LEU A 157 9.35 13.41 10.20
N GLY A 158 10.19 14.33 9.70
CA GLY A 158 9.88 15.74 9.59
C GLY A 158 8.77 16.04 8.59
N SER A 159 8.77 15.38 7.43
CA SER A 159 7.72 15.52 6.39
C SER A 159 6.38 15.01 6.92
N PHE A 160 6.43 13.86 7.57
CA PHE A 160 5.34 13.29 8.33
C PHE A 160 4.72 14.26 9.35
N LEU A 161 5.55 15.02 10.08
CA LEU A 161 5.06 16.01 11.05
C LEU A 161 4.51 17.30 10.41
N LYS A 162 4.98 17.69 9.22
CA LYS A 162 4.65 18.97 8.57
C LYS A 162 3.50 18.87 7.57
N ASP A 163 3.46 17.79 6.81
CA ASP A 163 2.63 17.65 5.62
C ASP A 163 1.44 16.70 5.87
N ASN A 164 1.01 16.55 7.12
CA ASN A 164 -0.14 15.71 7.46
C ASN A 164 -1.46 16.42 7.12
N LEU A 165 -2.40 15.62 6.58
CA LEU A 165 -3.78 16.00 6.40
C LEU A 165 -4.63 15.13 7.33
N PHE A 166 -5.21 15.73 8.36
CA PHE A 166 -6.21 15.04 9.18
C PHE A 166 -7.53 15.04 8.43
N LEU A 167 -8.02 13.84 8.12
CA LEU A 167 -9.35 13.68 7.55
C LEU A 167 -10.38 13.75 8.67
N ASP A 168 -11.44 14.51 8.42
CA ASP A 168 -12.60 14.51 9.30
C ASP A 168 -13.28 13.13 9.30
N LYS A 169 -13.97 12.83 10.40
CA LYS A 169 -14.84 11.65 10.42
C LYS A 169 -15.89 11.81 9.31
N LEU A 170 -16.13 10.71 8.58
CA LEU A 170 -17.20 10.65 7.59
C LEU A 170 -18.53 11.05 8.25
N SER A 171 -19.24 11.99 7.63
CA SER A 171 -20.55 12.38 8.11
C SER A 171 -21.58 11.29 7.82
N THR A 172 -22.68 11.26 8.57
CA THR A 172 -23.82 10.37 8.26
C THR A 172 -24.32 10.56 6.83
N PHE A 173 -24.25 11.80 6.31
CA PHE A 173 -24.59 12.10 4.92
C PHE A 173 -23.65 11.40 3.93
N ASP A 174 -22.34 11.46 4.17
CA ASP A 174 -21.35 10.81 3.30
C ASP A 174 -21.50 9.29 3.32
N VAL A 175 -21.70 8.71 4.52
CA VAL A 175 -21.96 7.28 4.68
C VAL A 175 -23.21 6.87 3.91
N ASN A 176 -24.32 7.59 4.08
CA ASN A 176 -25.55 7.32 3.34
C ASN A 176 -25.34 7.41 1.82
N ARG A 177 -24.65 8.45 1.34
CA ARG A 177 -24.32 8.60 -0.08
C ARG A 177 -23.48 7.43 -0.62
N MET A 178 -22.53 6.92 0.16
CA MET A 178 -21.76 5.74 -0.21
C MET A 178 -22.63 4.49 -0.26
N LEU A 179 -23.50 4.27 0.73
CA LEU A 179 -24.42 3.12 0.76
C LEU A 179 -25.41 3.15 -0.40
N TRP A 180 -25.88 4.34 -0.79
CA TRP A 180 -26.66 4.54 -2.01
C TRP A 180 -25.88 4.15 -3.26
N SER A 181 -24.61 4.55 -3.35
CA SER A 181 -23.75 4.18 -4.48
C SER A 181 -23.54 2.66 -4.55
N VAL A 182 -23.39 1.98 -3.40
CA VAL A 182 -23.30 0.51 -3.33
C VAL A 182 -24.57 -0.14 -3.91
N ARG A 183 -25.76 0.37 -3.56
CA ARG A 183 -27.03 -0.11 -4.13
C ARG A 183 -27.09 0.07 -5.65
N GLU A 184 -26.69 1.23 -6.18
CA GLU A 184 -26.67 1.47 -7.62
C GLU A 184 -25.74 0.50 -8.36
N TYR A 185 -24.51 0.31 -7.85
CA TYR A 185 -23.57 -0.61 -8.47
C TYR A 185 -24.02 -2.07 -8.39
N HIS A 186 -24.64 -2.46 -7.30
CA HIS A 186 -25.22 -3.80 -7.15
C HIS A 186 -26.35 -4.04 -8.15
N ALA A 187 -27.31 -3.11 -8.23
CA ALA A 187 -28.40 -3.15 -9.21
C ALA A 187 -27.88 -3.26 -10.64
N GLN A 188 -26.87 -2.46 -10.98
CA GLN A 188 -26.23 -2.47 -12.30
C GLN A 188 -25.51 -3.79 -12.58
N ALA A 189 -24.83 -4.38 -11.59
CA ALA A 189 -24.07 -5.60 -11.76
C ALA A 189 -24.96 -6.82 -12.06
N TYR A 190 -26.16 -6.86 -11.47
CA TYR A 190 -27.11 -7.96 -11.62
C TYR A 190 -28.25 -7.69 -12.60
N ASP A 191 -28.26 -6.52 -13.25
CA ASP A 191 -29.40 -6.04 -14.06
C ASP A 191 -30.74 -6.18 -13.31
N TRP A 192 -30.69 -5.90 -12.01
CA TRP A 192 -31.79 -6.14 -11.07
C TRP A 192 -32.36 -4.83 -10.56
N PRO A 193 -33.69 -4.63 -10.56
CA PRO A 193 -34.32 -3.44 -10.01
C PRO A 193 -34.28 -3.47 -8.48
N ALA A 194 -33.13 -3.08 -7.90
CA ALA A 194 -32.95 -3.06 -6.45
C ALA A 194 -34.00 -2.19 -5.73
N PRO A 195 -34.26 -2.40 -4.43
CA PRO A 195 -35.18 -1.58 -3.65
C PRO A 195 -34.88 -0.08 -3.76
N VAL A 196 -35.94 0.72 -3.86
CA VAL A 196 -35.84 2.19 -3.94
C VAL A 196 -35.80 2.83 -2.55
N ASP A 197 -36.26 2.14 -1.52
CA ASP A 197 -36.25 2.63 -0.13
C ASP A 197 -35.24 1.85 0.71
N ILE A 198 -33.97 2.25 0.59
CA ILE A 198 -32.90 1.74 1.44
C ILE A 198 -32.57 2.69 2.59
N ASP A 199 -33.26 3.83 2.71
CA ASP A 199 -32.92 4.88 3.68
C ASP A 199 -33.06 4.38 5.13
N ARG A 200 -34.04 3.51 5.40
CA ARG A 200 -34.21 2.89 6.71
C ARG A 200 -33.03 1.98 7.09
N VAL A 201 -32.52 1.22 6.12
CA VAL A 201 -31.37 0.32 6.31
C VAL A 201 -30.09 1.14 6.38
N ALA A 202 -29.91 2.12 5.50
CA ALA A 202 -28.78 3.03 5.53
C ALA A 202 -28.68 3.78 6.85
N ALA A 203 -29.80 4.30 7.38
CA ALA A 203 -29.84 4.99 8.68
C ALA A 203 -29.47 4.07 9.86
N SER A 204 -29.84 2.77 9.82
CA SER A 204 -29.47 1.81 10.86
C SER A 204 -27.98 1.39 10.79
N LEU A 205 -27.37 1.55 9.61
CA LEU A 205 -25.98 1.23 9.33
C LEU A 205 -25.03 2.44 9.48
N ALA A 206 -25.53 3.67 9.31
CA ALA A 206 -24.76 4.91 9.33
C ALA A 206 -24.42 5.45 10.74
N GLY A 207 -24.50 4.60 11.77
CA GLY A 207 -24.06 4.89 13.14
C GLY A 207 -22.56 4.68 13.37
N ASP A 208 -22.13 4.50 14.63
CA ASP A 208 -20.72 4.31 15.07
C ASP A 208 -20.03 3.01 14.56
N LYS A 209 -20.59 2.35 13.55
CA LYS A 209 -20.01 1.13 12.98
C LYS A 209 -18.90 1.50 11.99
N PRO A 210 -17.82 0.71 11.90
CA PRO A 210 -16.85 0.88 10.83
C PRO A 210 -17.53 0.87 9.46
N LEU A 211 -17.12 1.76 8.55
CA LEU A 211 -17.71 1.88 7.22
C LEU A 211 -17.74 0.55 6.47
N ARG A 212 -16.68 -0.27 6.60
CA ARG A 212 -16.62 -1.63 6.04
C ARG A 212 -17.79 -2.51 6.47
N THR A 213 -18.20 -2.41 7.73
CA THR A 213 -19.30 -3.18 8.31
C THR A 213 -20.63 -2.68 7.73
N ALA A 214 -20.81 -1.37 7.59
CA ALA A 214 -21.99 -0.79 6.96
C ALA A 214 -22.10 -1.21 5.48
N ILE A 215 -21.01 -1.09 4.70
CA ILE A 215 -20.96 -1.52 3.30
C ILE A 215 -21.29 -3.00 3.17
N ARG A 216 -20.62 -3.86 3.95
CA ARG A 216 -20.87 -5.31 3.93
C ARG A 216 -22.32 -5.65 4.25
N SER A 217 -22.88 -5.02 5.28
CA SER A 217 -24.29 -5.26 5.67
C SER A 217 -25.27 -4.81 4.59
N MET A 218 -24.95 -3.73 3.87
CA MET A 218 -25.75 -3.30 2.73
C MET A 218 -25.68 -4.29 1.57
N VAL A 219 -24.48 -4.80 1.25
CA VAL A 219 -24.33 -5.84 0.22
C VAL A 219 -25.11 -7.10 0.61
N GLU A 220 -24.97 -7.56 1.86
CA GLU A 220 -25.72 -8.72 2.38
C GLU A 220 -27.25 -8.49 2.32
N TYR A 221 -27.72 -7.28 2.62
CA TYR A 221 -29.14 -6.90 2.47
C TYR A 221 -29.62 -7.04 1.03
N LEU A 222 -28.86 -6.47 0.09
CA LEU A 222 -29.20 -6.48 -1.34
C LEU A 222 -29.11 -7.90 -1.92
N ASP A 223 -28.14 -8.70 -1.51
CA ASP A 223 -27.99 -10.10 -1.94
C ASP A 223 -29.18 -10.95 -1.46
N LEU A 224 -29.60 -10.81 -0.20
CA LEU A 224 -30.74 -11.55 0.33
C LEU A 224 -32.05 -11.17 -0.37
N GLN A 225 -32.25 -9.89 -0.66
CA GLN A 225 -33.38 -9.40 -1.46
C GLN A 225 -33.36 -9.99 -2.87
N TYR A 226 -32.20 -9.92 -3.53
CA TYR A 226 -32.04 -10.41 -4.89
C TYR A 226 -32.29 -11.92 -5.00
N LEU A 227 -31.79 -12.71 -4.05
CA LEU A 227 -31.86 -14.17 -4.09
C LEU A 227 -33.18 -14.75 -3.58
N TYR A 228 -33.80 -14.11 -2.59
CA TYR A 228 -34.93 -14.69 -1.85
C TYR A 228 -36.20 -13.83 -1.85
N ASP A 229 -36.18 -12.62 -2.43
CA ASP A 229 -37.29 -11.64 -2.38
C ASP A 229 -37.74 -11.33 -0.94
N GLU A 230 -36.83 -11.49 0.02
CA GLU A 230 -37.07 -11.27 1.44
C GLU A 230 -36.66 -9.85 1.85
N GLN A 231 -37.40 -9.23 2.78
CA GLN A 231 -36.97 -8.06 3.55
C GLN A 231 -36.33 -8.45 4.89
N PRO A 232 -35.05 -8.86 4.92
CA PRO A 232 -34.41 -9.28 6.15
C PRO A 232 -34.14 -8.08 7.08
N ASP A 233 -34.36 -8.29 8.38
CA ASP A 233 -33.94 -7.36 9.43
C ASP A 233 -32.44 -7.58 9.70
N ILE A 234 -31.57 -6.80 9.06
CA ILE A 234 -30.12 -6.94 9.20
C ILE A 234 -29.63 -6.20 10.45
N LYS A 235 -29.18 -6.97 11.45
CA LYS A 235 -28.38 -6.46 12.57
C LYS A 235 -26.91 -6.68 12.27
N ALA A 236 -26.23 -5.63 11.81
CA ALA A 236 -24.79 -5.70 11.58
C ALA A 236 -24.04 -5.97 12.89
N GLY A 237 -23.46 -7.16 13.02
CA GLY A 237 -22.53 -7.53 14.09
C GLY A 237 -21.13 -7.00 13.82
N MET A 238 -20.38 -6.66 14.87
CA MET A 238 -18.97 -6.27 14.71
C MET A 238 -18.13 -7.51 14.40
N PRO A 239 -17.35 -7.54 13.31
CA PRO A 239 -16.42 -8.63 13.06
C PRO A 239 -15.29 -8.64 14.11
N GLU A 240 -14.84 -9.82 14.51
CA GLU A 240 -13.64 -9.99 15.35
C GLU A 240 -12.41 -9.44 14.61
N GLU A 241 -11.65 -8.59 15.29
CA GLU A 241 -10.45 -7.98 14.76
C GLU A 241 -9.30 -8.99 14.83
N ILE A 242 -8.89 -9.52 13.67
CA ILE A 242 -7.73 -10.42 13.57
C ILE A 242 -6.48 -9.56 13.70
N LEU A 243 -5.95 -9.46 14.91
CA LEU A 243 -4.67 -8.80 15.16
C LEU A 243 -3.54 -9.59 14.47
N PRO A 244 -2.56 -8.92 13.83
CA PRO A 244 -1.41 -9.61 13.24
C PRO A 244 -0.65 -10.36 14.33
N VAL A 245 -0.44 -11.66 14.10
CA VAL A 245 0.36 -12.52 14.99
C VAL A 245 1.76 -11.92 15.08
N LYS A 246 2.14 -11.51 16.29
CA LYS A 246 3.48 -11.01 16.59
C LYS A 246 4.50 -12.07 16.12
N PRO A 247 5.45 -11.74 15.23
CA PRO A 247 6.50 -12.69 14.88
C PRO A 247 7.27 -13.05 16.16
N ALA A 248 7.43 -14.34 16.43
CA ALA A 248 8.23 -14.84 17.53
C ALA A 248 9.68 -14.37 17.31
N GLY A 249 10.05 -13.29 17.98
CA GLY A 249 11.42 -12.80 18.05
C GLY A 249 12.14 -13.49 19.20
N ASP A 250 13.34 -13.99 18.92
CA ASP A 250 14.31 -14.58 19.83
C ASP A 250 14.53 -13.73 21.10
N GLU A 251 13.75 -13.97 22.14
CA GLU A 251 14.04 -13.56 23.51
C GLU A 251 14.05 -14.80 24.41
N ASP A 252 15.10 -15.60 24.26
CA ASP A 252 15.51 -16.52 25.33
C ASP A 252 17.04 -16.64 25.34
N LYS A 253 17.68 -15.60 25.88
CA LYS A 253 18.99 -15.71 26.49
C LYS A 253 18.92 -15.07 27.86
N LEU A 254 18.47 -15.89 28.83
CA LEU A 254 18.66 -15.65 30.25
C LEU A 254 20.14 -15.39 30.54
N GLU A 255 20.47 -14.20 31.02
CA GLU A 255 21.71 -13.96 31.77
C GLU A 255 21.54 -14.58 33.18
N PRO A 256 22.56 -15.29 33.71
CA PRO A 256 22.47 -15.89 35.02
C PRO A 256 22.61 -14.82 36.12
N ALA A 257 21.73 -14.91 37.11
CA ALA A 257 21.76 -14.11 38.32
C ALA A 257 23.08 -14.28 39.09
N ILE A 258 23.71 -13.17 39.44
CA ILE A 258 24.84 -13.12 40.37
C ILE A 258 24.27 -13.29 41.78
N PRO A 259 24.72 -14.28 42.58
CA PRO A 259 24.28 -14.41 43.96
C PRO A 259 25.00 -13.37 44.84
N GLU A 260 24.24 -12.74 45.73
CA GLU A 260 24.72 -11.79 46.73
C GLU A 260 25.72 -12.46 47.69
N GLY A 261 26.82 -11.74 47.96
CA GLY A 261 27.81 -11.99 48.99
C GLY A 261 28.50 -10.68 49.34
#